data_AF-A0A087UDH9-F1
#
_entry.id   AF-A0A087UDH9-F1
#
_cell.length_a   1.000
_cell.length_b   1.000
_cell.length_c   1.000
_cell.angle_alpha   90.00
_cell.angle_beta   90.00
_cell.angle_gamma   90.00
#
_symmetry.space_group_name_H-M   'P 1'
#
loop_
_entity.id
_entity.type
_entity.pdbx_description
1 polymer ?
#
loop_
_entity_poly.entity_id
_entity_poly.type
_entity_poly.pdbx_seq_one_letter_code
_entity_poly.pdbx_strand_id
1 'polypeptide(L)'
;MHDIYETIPTDVDCYVYADDIFLYSADVSHRKVVDNLERELFKVSSWAKEWNLCISPEKSKSIIFSGKKSCEENFLKLDGVSIPTEDHVKILGMWFDSKLSWNFHINKIVPKLERMLNAFKFIASPKCGVRKVDLVNIANATIRGRIEYGSCLLISASQQNKKKLEIVYNHALRLTTGAPISTFPSLLYVEAGVFTLDTRRSIAAIKFVIKNIALSGASPIADSLKSCLLSCKYKWGKIRKPISQRIKDKLSSLDLHFRVGIAAVDRTAVIVGQCMDSRSSIFSAEAWPLYKLLEKLNPNEKVAILTDSKSVVSAMSCVNRRSNSLILKLFEWIKAFHHGHLGSWP
;
A
#
# COMPACT_ATOMS: atom_id res chain seq x y z
N MET A 1 19.31 -4.36 16.38
CA MET A 1 18.62 -3.25 15.68
C MET A 1 17.10 -3.26 15.88
N HIS A 2 16.45 -4.31 16.43
CA HIS A 2 15.02 -4.22 16.81
C HIS A 2 14.79 -3.44 18.12
N ASP A 3 15.81 -3.39 18.96
CA ASP A 3 15.95 -2.58 20.16
C ASP A 3 15.81 -1.07 19.91
N ILE A 4 16.11 -0.58 18.70
CA ILE A 4 15.89 0.84 18.36
C ILE A 4 14.41 1.24 18.47
N TYR A 5 13.50 0.30 18.23
CA TYR A 5 12.05 0.53 18.34
C TYR A 5 11.59 0.61 19.80
N GLU A 6 12.38 0.08 20.74
CA GLU A 6 12.10 0.19 22.18
C GLU A 6 12.54 1.56 22.74
N THR A 7 13.53 2.19 22.12
CA THR A 7 14.05 3.51 22.50
C THR A 7 13.23 4.72 22.03
N ILE A 8 12.36 4.58 21.03
CA ILE A 8 11.62 5.69 20.41
C ILE A 8 10.14 5.66 20.84
N PRO A 9 9.63 6.64 21.63
CA PRO A 9 8.22 6.75 21.97
C PRO A 9 7.29 7.08 20.79
N THR A 10 6.00 6.89 21.06
CA THR A 10 4.83 6.88 20.16
C THR A 10 4.57 8.13 19.31
N ASP A 11 5.25 9.26 19.53
CA ASP A 11 4.95 10.54 18.86
C ASP A 11 5.65 10.70 17.50
N VAL A 12 6.64 9.86 17.22
CA VAL A 12 7.45 9.88 16.00
C VAL A 12 7.50 8.46 15.43
N ASP A 13 7.17 8.32 14.16
CA ASP A 13 7.35 7.05 13.47
C ASP A 13 8.84 6.88 13.11
N CYS A 14 9.39 5.73 13.49
CA CYS A 14 10.73 5.31 13.11
C CYS A 14 10.66 4.18 12.07
N TYR A 15 11.42 4.31 10.99
CA TYR A 15 11.64 3.23 10.04
C TYR A 15 13.14 3.02 9.85
N VAL A 16 13.56 1.76 9.83
CA VAL A 16 14.97 1.41 9.63
C VAL A 16 15.07 0.48 8.43
N TYR A 17 16.01 0.76 7.55
CA TYR A 17 16.31 -0.07 6.40
C TYR A 17 17.81 -0.12 6.14
N ALA A 18 18.40 -1.30 6.30
CA ALA A 18 19.85 -1.48 6.25
C ALA A 18 20.57 -0.50 7.19
N ASP A 19 21.33 0.45 6.65
CA ASP A 19 22.06 1.51 7.35
C ASP A 19 21.28 2.82 7.49
N ASP A 20 20.14 2.97 6.80
CA ASP A 20 19.33 4.18 6.83
C ASP A 20 18.29 4.14 7.97
N ILE A 21 18.22 5.21 8.76
CA ILE A 21 17.19 5.45 9.78
C ILE A 21 16.34 6.65 9.34
N PHE A 22 15.01 6.46 9.32
CA PHE A 22 14.04 7.48 8.97
C PHE A 22 13.19 7.81 10.19
N LEU A 23 13.19 9.09 10.56
CA LEU A 23 12.33 9.64 11.60
C LEU A 23 11.27 10.54 10.95
N TYR A 24 10.01 10.32 11.30
CA TYR A 24 8.88 11.05 10.75
C TYR A 24 7.95 11.54 11.86
N SER A 25 7.61 12.82 11.81
CA SER A 25 6.60 13.41 12.69
C SER A 25 5.69 14.33 11.88
N ALA A 26 4.41 14.38 12.26
CA ALA A 26 3.39 15.20 11.62
C ALA A 26 2.52 15.91 12.66
N ASP A 27 2.49 17.23 12.61
CA ASP A 27 1.64 18.09 13.43
C ASP A 27 1.22 19.32 12.60
N VAL A 28 0.20 20.05 13.06
CA VAL A 28 -0.20 21.35 12.50
C VAL A 28 0.83 22.43 12.81
N SER A 29 1.50 22.32 13.96
CA SER A 29 2.55 23.23 14.41
C SER A 29 3.93 22.74 13.98
N HIS A 30 4.63 23.56 13.19
CA HIS A 30 6.00 23.28 12.77
C HIS A 30 6.96 23.12 13.96
N ARG A 31 6.83 23.97 14.98
CA ARG A 31 7.66 23.90 16.19
C ARG A 31 7.55 22.55 16.89
N LYS A 32 6.32 22.03 17.03
CA LYS A 32 6.10 20.71 17.64
C LYS A 32 6.76 19.59 16.84
N VAL A 33 6.73 19.66 15.51
CA VAL A 33 7.41 18.69 14.65
C VAL A 33 8.92 18.72 14.89
N VAL A 34 9.52 19.91 14.95
CA VAL A 34 10.95 20.08 15.22
C VAL A 34 11.29 19.57 16.62
N ASP A 35 10.58 20.00 17.66
CA ASP A 35 10.82 19.60 19.05
C ASP A 35 10.73 18.07 19.23
N ASN A 36 9.71 17.45 18.61
CA ASN A 36 9.55 16.00 18.62
C ASN A 36 10.73 15.31 17.93
N LEU A 37 11.11 15.77 16.73
CA LEU A 37 12.23 15.18 15.99
C LEU A 37 13.57 15.36 16.69
N GLU A 38 13.87 16.52 17.27
CA GLU A 38 15.11 16.76 18.02
C GLU A 38 15.22 15.86 19.26
N ARG A 39 14.12 15.71 20.00
CA ARG A 39 14.04 14.81 21.16
C ARG A 39 14.34 13.37 20.77
N GLU A 40 13.79 12.90 19.64
CA GLU A 40 14.02 11.53 19.17
C GLU A 40 15.40 11.35 18.53
N LEU A 41 15.91 12.35 17.80
CA LEU A 41 17.28 12.38 17.29
C LEU A 41 18.30 12.21 18.42
N PHE A 42 18.08 12.86 19.57
CA PHE A 42 18.95 12.70 20.74
C PHE A 42 18.98 11.26 21.27
N LYS A 43 17.82 10.60 21.36
CA LYS A 43 17.75 9.20 21.79
C LYS A 43 18.39 8.25 20.80
N VAL A 44 18.15 8.48 19.50
CA VAL A 44 18.78 7.69 18.43
C VAL A 44 20.29 7.86 18.44
N SER A 45 20.81 9.08 18.68
CA SER A 45 22.26 9.30 18.85
C SER A 45 22.80 8.59 20.09
N SER A 46 22.09 8.62 21.21
CA SER A 46 22.49 7.93 22.44
C SER A 46 22.54 6.41 22.25
N TRP A 47 21.48 5.84 21.68
CA TRP A 47 21.43 4.43 21.28
C TRP A 47 22.57 4.08 20.32
N ALA A 48 22.82 4.89 19.29
CA ALA A 48 23.91 4.64 18.36
C ALA A 48 25.27 4.58 19.08
N LYS A 49 25.53 5.49 20.03
CA LYS A 49 26.76 5.49 20.84
C LYS A 49 26.88 4.24 21.71
N GLU A 50 25.79 3.79 22.33
CA GLU A 50 25.77 2.55 23.13
C GLU A 50 26.18 1.33 22.29
N TRP A 51 25.77 1.30 21.02
CA TRP A 51 26.11 0.24 20.07
C TRP A 51 27.41 0.48 19.29
N ASN A 52 28.22 1.47 19.67
CA ASN A 52 29.43 1.90 18.95
C ASN A 52 29.19 2.22 17.46
N LEU A 53 27.99 2.70 17.13
CA LEU A 53 27.63 3.23 15.81
C LEU A 53 27.84 4.75 15.77
N CYS A 54 28.31 5.24 14.62
CA CYS A 54 28.49 6.66 14.39
C CYS A 54 27.52 7.16 13.32
N ILE A 55 26.56 8.00 13.72
CA ILE A 55 25.67 8.67 12.77
C ILE A 55 26.43 9.86 12.19
N SER A 56 26.52 9.94 10.87
CA SER A 56 27.23 11.02 10.17
C SER A 56 26.28 12.20 9.92
N PRO A 57 26.42 13.35 10.61
CA PRO A 57 25.53 14.49 10.43
C PRO A 57 25.59 15.06 9.01
N GLU A 58 26.76 14.97 8.35
CA GLU A 58 26.98 15.44 6.98
C GLU A 58 26.20 14.63 5.93
N LYS A 59 25.93 13.35 6.23
CA LYS A 59 25.13 12.46 5.36
C LYS A 59 23.64 12.53 5.69
N SER A 60 23.30 12.95 6.91
CA SER A 60 21.92 13.18 7.33
C SER A 60 21.31 14.34 6.56
N LYS A 61 20.05 14.17 6.15
CA LYS A 61 19.27 15.19 5.43
C LYS A 61 17.90 15.27 6.05
N SER A 62 17.34 16.47 6.12
CA SER A 62 15.95 16.67 6.49
C SER A 62 15.16 17.23 5.30
N ILE A 63 13.87 16.93 5.26
CA ILE A 63 12.94 17.45 4.25
C ILE A 63 11.60 17.76 4.90
N ILE A 64 11.02 18.90 4.55
CA ILE A 64 9.68 19.29 4.99
C ILE A 64 8.69 18.98 3.87
N PHE A 65 7.71 18.12 4.16
CA PHE A 65 6.59 17.89 3.27
C PHE A 65 5.43 18.83 3.61
N SER A 66 5.24 19.88 2.81
CA SER A 66 4.15 20.85 3.02
C SER A 66 3.52 21.30 1.71
N GLY A 67 2.20 21.50 1.74
CA GLY A 67 1.46 22.12 0.64
C GLY A 67 1.62 23.64 0.58
N LYS A 68 2.11 24.27 1.67
CA LYS A 68 2.45 25.68 1.73
C LYS A 68 3.93 25.86 1.47
N LYS A 69 4.34 27.01 0.94
CA LYS A 69 5.76 27.35 0.83
C LYS A 69 6.30 27.42 2.27
N SER A 70 7.23 26.54 2.62
CA SER A 70 7.92 26.65 3.91
C SER A 70 8.77 27.92 3.84
N CYS A 71 8.42 28.93 4.62
CA CYS A 71 9.32 30.06 4.90
C CYS A 71 10.16 29.79 6.14
N GLU A 72 9.98 28.63 6.78
CA GLU A 72 10.63 28.27 8.03
C GLU A 72 11.82 27.36 7.72
N GLU A 73 13.01 27.79 8.15
CA GLU A 73 14.22 26.98 8.17
C GLU A 73 14.10 25.95 9.29
N ASN A 74 14.25 24.68 8.93
CA ASN A 74 14.32 23.59 9.89
C ASN A 74 15.75 23.56 10.45
N PHE A 75 15.91 23.91 11.72
CA PHE A 75 17.20 23.84 12.40
C PHE A 75 17.32 22.56 13.22
N LEU A 76 17.18 21.40 12.58
CA LEU A 76 17.45 20.14 13.27
C LEU A 76 18.96 20.04 13.56
N LYS A 77 19.31 19.66 14.79
CA LYS A 77 20.70 19.41 15.19
C LYS A 77 20.89 17.97 15.64
N LEU A 78 22.00 17.39 15.19
CA LEU A 78 22.49 16.09 15.65
C LEU A 78 23.89 16.30 16.23
N ASP A 79 24.05 16.02 17.53
CA ASP A 79 25.31 16.20 18.26
C ASP A 79 25.90 17.62 18.09
N GLY A 80 25.03 18.62 18.08
CA GLY A 80 25.41 20.04 17.90
C GLY A 80 25.64 20.47 16.45
N VAL A 81 25.68 19.53 15.49
CA VAL A 81 25.82 19.81 14.05
C VAL A 81 24.46 19.97 13.40
N SER A 82 24.27 21.03 12.62
CA SER A 82 23.00 21.27 11.91
C SER A 82 22.82 20.30 10.74
N ILE A 83 21.66 19.64 10.68
CA ILE A 83 21.25 18.81 9.55
C ILE A 83 20.68 19.73 8.46
N PRO A 84 21.20 19.68 7.23
CA PRO A 84 20.69 20.50 6.14
C PRO A 84 19.25 20.11 5.79
N THR A 85 18.42 21.14 5.58
CA THR A 85 17.07 20.97 5.05
C THR A 85 17.10 21.11 3.53
N GLU A 86 16.71 20.06 2.81
CA GLU A 86 16.70 20.05 1.35
C GLU A 86 15.28 20.00 0.78
N ASP A 87 15.10 20.61 -0.39
CA ASP A 87 13.84 20.51 -1.15
C ASP A 87 13.61 19.13 -1.77
N HIS A 88 14.65 18.30 -1.81
CA HIS A 88 14.61 16.98 -2.42
C HIS A 88 15.55 16.01 -1.71
N VAL A 89 15.05 14.82 -1.37
CA VAL A 89 15.84 13.75 -0.73
C VAL A 89 15.76 12.48 -1.57
N LYS A 90 16.83 11.68 -1.56
CA LYS A 90 16.86 10.38 -2.23
C LYS A 90 16.63 9.28 -1.19
N ILE A 91 15.55 8.52 -1.34
CA ILE A 91 15.18 7.41 -0.46
C ILE A 91 15.01 6.17 -1.33
N LEU A 92 15.73 5.08 -1.02
CA LEU A 92 15.66 3.80 -1.74
C LEU A 92 15.70 3.99 -3.27
N GLY A 93 16.66 4.76 -3.78
CA GLY A 93 16.81 4.98 -5.22
C GLY A 93 15.84 5.97 -5.88
N MET A 94 14.81 6.45 -5.16
CA MET A 94 13.83 7.42 -5.67
C MET A 94 14.06 8.80 -5.08
N TRP A 95 13.72 9.85 -5.84
CA TRP A 95 13.82 11.22 -5.36
C TRP A 95 12.44 11.71 -4.92
N PHE A 96 12.35 12.18 -3.69
CA PHE A 96 11.16 12.78 -3.10
C PHE A 96 11.38 14.28 -3.02
N ASP A 97 10.52 15.06 -3.65
CA ASP A 97 10.51 16.51 -3.52
C ASP A 97 9.53 16.94 -2.42
N SER A 98 9.75 18.13 -1.82
CA SER A 98 8.95 18.68 -0.72
C SER A 98 7.43 18.75 -1.00
N LYS A 99 7.05 18.79 -2.29
CA LYS A 99 5.66 18.83 -2.76
C LYS A 99 5.11 17.46 -3.20
N LEU A 100 5.90 16.39 -3.06
CA LEU A 100 5.62 15.04 -3.56
C LEU A 100 5.15 15.07 -5.02
N SER A 101 5.78 15.92 -5.83
CA SER A 101 5.37 16.18 -7.20
C SER A 101 5.84 15.11 -8.19
N TRP A 102 6.92 14.42 -7.83
CA TRP A 102 7.72 13.52 -8.68
C TRP A 102 8.38 14.21 -9.87
N ASN A 103 8.30 15.54 -9.97
CA ASN A 103 8.87 16.28 -11.08
C ASN A 103 10.40 16.17 -11.08
N PHE A 104 11.03 16.38 -9.92
CA PHE A 104 12.48 16.25 -9.78
C PHE A 104 12.96 14.85 -10.13
N HIS A 105 12.31 13.81 -9.59
CA HIS A 105 12.61 12.42 -9.90
C HIS A 105 12.54 12.14 -11.40
N ILE A 106 11.42 12.50 -12.04
CA ILE A 106 11.17 12.22 -13.45
C ILE A 106 12.18 12.96 -14.34
N ASN A 107 12.49 14.22 -14.04
CA ASN A 107 13.51 14.98 -14.78
C ASN A 107 14.92 14.42 -14.60
N LYS A 108 15.23 13.71 -13.50
CA LYS A 108 16.52 13.03 -13.31
C LYS A 108 16.60 11.68 -14.03
N ILE A 109 15.48 10.95 -14.18
CA ILE A 109 15.48 9.64 -14.85
C ILE A 109 15.34 9.72 -16.37
N VAL A 110 14.57 10.68 -16.90
CA VAL A 110 14.32 10.81 -18.35
C VAL A 110 15.62 10.89 -19.16
N PRO A 111 16.60 11.75 -18.83
CA PRO A 111 17.86 11.80 -19.58
C PRO A 111 18.66 10.50 -19.53
N LYS A 112 18.55 9.73 -18.44
CA LYS A 112 19.19 8.41 -18.34
C LYS A 112 18.50 7.40 -19.25
N LEU A 113 17.17 7.42 -19.29
CA LEU A 113 16.38 6.57 -20.18
C LEU A 113 16.63 6.91 -21.65
N GLU A 114 16.78 8.19 -22.00
CA GLU A 114 17.12 8.63 -23.36
C GLU A 114 18.50 8.14 -23.81
N ARG A 115 19.50 8.14 -22.91
CA ARG A 115 20.81 7.53 -23.21
C ARG A 115 20.70 6.03 -23.44
N MET A 116 19.93 5.33 -22.60
CA MET A 116 19.67 3.90 -22.78
C MET A 116 18.94 3.63 -24.10
N LEU A 117 17.97 4.47 -24.44
CA LEU A 117 17.24 4.40 -25.70
C LEU A 117 18.18 4.61 -26.90
N ASN A 118 19.13 5.54 -26.81
CA ASN A 118 20.10 5.76 -27.87
C ASN A 118 21.03 4.55 -28.08
N ALA A 119 21.47 3.89 -27.00
CA ALA A 119 22.18 2.62 -27.10
C ALA A 119 21.28 1.51 -27.70
N PHE A 120 20.02 1.47 -27.28
CA PHE A 120 19.04 0.51 -27.78
C PHE A 120 18.78 0.64 -29.29
N LYS A 121 18.85 1.85 -29.86
CA LYS A 121 18.72 2.07 -31.32
C LYS A 121 19.74 1.27 -32.14
N PHE A 122 20.97 1.11 -31.63
CA PHE A 122 21.98 0.30 -32.31
C PHE A 122 21.56 -1.17 -32.36
N ILE A 123 21.10 -1.72 -31.23
CA ILE A 123 20.64 -3.10 -31.10
C ILE A 123 19.37 -3.35 -31.95
N ALA A 124 18.46 -2.39 -31.97
CA ALA A 124 17.24 -2.43 -32.78
C ALA A 124 17.48 -2.16 -34.27
N SER A 125 18.73 -1.87 -34.67
CA SER A 125 19.04 -1.63 -36.07
C SER A 125 18.94 -2.93 -36.89
N PRO A 126 18.54 -2.85 -38.17
CA PRO A 126 18.52 -4.02 -39.05
C PRO A 126 19.85 -4.76 -39.14
N LYS A 127 20.98 -4.06 -38.89
CA LYS A 127 22.32 -4.64 -38.92
C LYS A 127 22.54 -5.72 -37.85
N CYS A 128 21.86 -5.61 -36.71
CA CYS A 128 21.99 -6.58 -35.63
C CYS A 128 21.11 -7.82 -35.82
N GLY A 129 20.13 -7.79 -36.74
CA GLY A 129 19.31 -8.95 -37.08
C GLY A 129 18.46 -9.52 -35.92
N VAL A 130 18.21 -8.75 -34.87
CA VAL A 130 17.49 -9.23 -33.68
C VAL A 130 16.00 -9.40 -33.97
N ARG A 131 15.40 -10.51 -33.53
CA ARG A 131 13.97 -10.77 -33.72
C ARG A 131 13.14 -9.75 -32.93
N LYS A 132 11.98 -9.36 -33.46
CA LYS A 132 11.06 -8.39 -32.83
C LYS A 132 10.72 -8.74 -31.37
N VAL A 133 10.40 -10.01 -31.10
CA VAL A 133 10.06 -10.50 -29.76
C VAL A 133 11.21 -10.26 -28.78
N ASP A 134 12.45 -10.53 -29.20
CA ASP A 134 13.63 -10.31 -28.37
C ASP A 134 13.91 -8.82 -28.15
N LEU A 135 13.71 -7.98 -29.17
CA LEU A 135 13.80 -6.52 -29.01
C LEU A 135 12.80 -5.99 -27.99
N VAL A 136 11.55 -6.46 -28.03
CA VAL A 136 10.52 -6.11 -27.03
C VAL A 136 10.97 -6.55 -25.64
N ASN A 137 11.50 -7.77 -25.49
CA ASN A 137 12.01 -8.27 -24.22
C ASN A 137 13.19 -7.43 -23.69
N ILE A 138 14.13 -7.05 -24.55
CA ILE A 138 15.27 -6.20 -24.18
C ILE A 138 14.79 -4.80 -23.76
N ALA A 139 13.89 -4.17 -24.54
CA ALA A 139 13.30 -2.88 -24.20
C ALA A 139 12.55 -2.92 -22.86
N ASN A 140 11.86 -4.03 -22.60
CA ASN A 140 11.14 -4.28 -21.36
C ASN A 140 12.07 -4.45 -20.16
N ALA A 141 13.12 -5.26 -20.31
CA ALA A 141 14.09 -5.52 -19.24
C ALA A 141 14.90 -4.26 -18.89
N THR A 142 15.27 -3.47 -19.90
CA THR A 142 16.17 -2.32 -19.73
C THR A 142 15.41 -1.01 -19.48
N ILE A 143 14.65 -0.53 -20.46
CA ILE A 143 14.00 0.78 -20.42
C ILE A 143 12.75 0.72 -19.52
N ARG A 144 11.84 -0.22 -19.76
CA ARG A 144 10.61 -0.34 -18.95
C ARG A 144 10.93 -0.69 -17.50
N GLY A 145 11.86 -1.62 -17.25
CA GLY A 145 12.30 -1.97 -15.90
C GLY A 145 12.76 -0.76 -15.08
N ARG A 146 13.48 0.18 -15.71
CA ARG A 146 13.90 1.44 -15.06
C ARG A 146 12.74 2.41 -14.83
N ILE A 147 11.78 2.49 -15.77
CA ILE A 147 10.58 3.31 -15.63
C ILE A 147 9.66 2.79 -14.51
N GLU A 148 9.58 1.47 -14.37
CA GLU A 148 8.64 0.81 -13.45
C GLU A 148 9.15 0.71 -12.01
N TYR A 149 10.41 1.05 -11.77
CA TYR A 149 10.97 1.16 -10.43
C TYR A 149 10.19 2.20 -9.61
N GLY A 150 9.52 1.75 -8.54
CA GLY A 150 8.65 2.62 -7.74
C GLY A 150 7.35 3.04 -8.42
N SER A 151 6.92 2.32 -9.47
CA SER A 151 5.70 2.61 -10.24
C SER A 151 4.43 2.74 -9.39
N CYS A 152 4.33 2.00 -8.29
CA CYS A 152 3.23 2.12 -7.34
C CYS A 152 3.11 3.55 -6.77
N LEU A 153 4.23 4.21 -6.46
CA LEU A 153 4.25 5.58 -5.95
C LEU A 153 4.01 6.60 -7.07
N LEU A 154 4.58 6.36 -8.25
CA LEU A 154 4.47 7.24 -9.43
C LEU A 154 3.03 7.37 -9.98
N ILE A 155 2.07 6.55 -9.52
CA ILE A 155 0.66 6.75 -9.83
C ILE A 155 0.15 8.13 -9.37
N SER A 156 0.79 8.71 -8.35
CA SER A 156 0.47 10.02 -7.79
C SER A 156 1.10 11.20 -8.55
N ALA A 157 1.95 10.95 -9.55
CA ALA A 157 2.53 11.97 -10.42
C ALA A 157 1.47 12.68 -11.29
N SER A 158 1.78 13.90 -11.73
CA SER A 158 0.92 14.64 -12.66
C SER A 158 0.90 13.98 -14.04
N GLN A 159 -0.19 14.16 -14.80
CA GLN A 159 -0.30 13.57 -16.15
C GLN A 159 0.81 14.02 -17.09
N GLN A 160 1.25 15.28 -16.99
CA GLN A 160 2.38 15.79 -17.75
C GLN A 160 3.68 15.02 -17.42
N ASN A 161 3.94 14.75 -16.15
CA ASN A 161 5.13 13.99 -15.73
C ASN A 161 5.04 12.51 -16.16
N LYS A 162 3.86 11.91 -16.07
CA LYS A 162 3.58 10.56 -16.57
C LYS A 162 3.85 10.45 -18.07
N LYS A 163 3.41 11.45 -18.85
CA LYS A 163 3.59 11.51 -20.30
C LYS A 163 5.06 11.57 -20.71
N LYS A 164 5.94 12.21 -19.93
CA LYS A 164 7.39 12.21 -20.20
C LYS A 164 7.96 10.78 -20.26
N LEU A 165 7.55 9.91 -19.34
CA LEU A 165 7.97 8.50 -19.31
C LEU A 165 7.36 7.70 -20.46
N GLU A 166 6.09 7.97 -20.78
CA GLU A 166 5.39 7.34 -21.90
C GLU A 166 6.03 7.68 -23.24
N ILE A 167 6.49 8.93 -23.45
CA ILE A 167 7.18 9.33 -24.68
C ILE A 167 8.43 8.47 -24.89
N VAL A 168 9.27 8.30 -23.86
CA VAL A 168 10.51 7.52 -23.97
C VAL A 168 10.21 6.05 -24.27
N TYR A 169 9.24 5.45 -23.58
CA TYR A 169 8.87 4.06 -23.82
C TYR A 169 8.19 3.84 -25.17
N ASN A 170 7.34 4.77 -25.62
CA ASN A 170 6.73 4.71 -26.95
C ASN A 170 7.80 4.76 -28.05
N HIS A 171 8.87 5.54 -27.87
CA HIS A 171 9.99 5.54 -28.80
C HIS A 171 10.69 4.17 -28.82
N ALA A 172 10.93 3.56 -27.66
CA ALA A 172 11.46 2.21 -27.59
C ALA A 172 10.56 1.22 -28.35
N LEU A 173 9.24 1.30 -28.16
CA LEU A 173 8.29 0.43 -28.88
C LEU A 173 8.33 0.63 -30.39
N ARG A 174 8.42 1.87 -30.89
CA ARG A 174 8.58 2.12 -32.34
C ARG A 174 9.82 1.45 -32.91
N LEU A 175 10.94 1.49 -32.18
CA LEU A 175 12.17 0.81 -32.59
C LEU A 175 11.98 -0.71 -32.60
N THR A 176 11.26 -1.27 -31.63
CA THR A 176 11.01 -2.72 -31.56
C THR A 176 10.07 -3.22 -32.66
N THR A 177 9.04 -2.45 -33.01
CA THR A 177 8.01 -2.86 -33.97
C THR A 177 8.35 -2.49 -35.41
N GLY A 178 9.25 -1.51 -35.60
CA GLY A 178 9.54 -0.89 -36.89
C GLY A 178 8.43 0.08 -37.35
N ALA A 179 7.53 0.47 -36.45
CA ALA A 179 6.40 1.32 -36.79
C ALA A 179 6.82 2.77 -37.10
N PRO A 180 6.19 3.43 -38.10
CA PRO A 180 6.50 4.82 -38.43
C PRO A 180 6.17 5.78 -37.27
N ILE A 181 6.75 6.98 -37.31
CA ILE A 181 6.55 8.01 -36.27
C ILE A 181 5.07 8.40 -36.13
N SER A 182 4.30 8.32 -37.22
CA SER A 182 2.86 8.64 -37.27
C SER A 182 1.96 7.62 -36.57
N THR A 183 2.44 6.39 -36.29
CA THR A 183 1.60 5.36 -35.66
C THR A 183 1.11 5.80 -34.28
N PHE A 184 -0.18 5.64 -34.00
CA PHE A 184 -0.74 5.97 -32.70
C PHE A 184 -0.14 5.10 -31.59
N PRO A 185 0.14 5.67 -30.40
CA PRO A 185 0.72 4.91 -29.30
C PRO A 185 -0.06 3.64 -28.96
N SER A 186 -1.39 3.69 -28.92
CA SER A 186 -2.25 2.53 -28.64
C SER A 186 -1.96 1.32 -29.53
N LEU A 187 -1.73 1.54 -30.83
CA LEU A 187 -1.38 0.48 -31.78
C LEU A 187 0.00 -0.10 -31.51
N LEU A 188 0.96 0.72 -31.05
CA LEU A 188 2.30 0.21 -30.66
C LEU A 188 2.22 -0.79 -29.51
N TYR A 189 1.38 -0.52 -28.51
CA TYR A 189 1.18 -1.42 -27.38
C TYR A 189 0.54 -2.75 -27.80
N VAL A 190 -0.44 -2.71 -28.72
CA VAL A 190 -1.09 -3.90 -29.27
C VAL A 190 -0.11 -4.72 -30.10
N GLU A 191 0.60 -4.10 -31.04
CA GLU A 191 1.59 -4.75 -31.90
C GLU A 191 2.73 -5.38 -31.11
N ALA A 192 3.21 -4.69 -30.06
CA ALA A 192 4.26 -5.21 -29.19
C ALA A 192 3.75 -6.22 -28.14
N GLY A 193 2.43 -6.46 -28.05
CA GLY A 193 1.85 -7.38 -27.08
C GLY A 193 2.07 -6.97 -25.61
N VAL A 194 2.07 -5.66 -25.32
CA VAL A 194 2.37 -5.11 -23.98
C VAL A 194 1.29 -4.16 -23.48
N PHE A 195 1.00 -4.20 -22.18
CA PHE A 195 0.08 -3.23 -21.56
C PHE A 195 0.67 -1.82 -21.48
N THR A 196 -0.21 -0.81 -21.50
CA THR A 196 0.16 0.59 -21.33
C THR A 196 0.82 0.86 -19.98
N LEU A 197 1.74 1.83 -19.91
CA LEU A 197 2.38 2.20 -18.65
C LEU A 197 1.39 2.69 -17.59
N ASP A 198 0.25 3.31 -17.98
CA ASP A 198 -0.81 3.65 -17.02
C ASP A 198 -1.46 2.41 -16.41
N THR A 199 -1.81 1.42 -17.23
CA THR A 199 -2.37 0.15 -16.78
C THR A 199 -1.40 -0.56 -15.85
N ARG A 200 -0.12 -0.64 -16.22
CA ARG A 200 0.92 -1.31 -15.43
C ARG A 200 1.19 -0.61 -14.09
N ARG A 201 1.26 0.73 -14.06
CA ARG A 201 1.34 1.50 -12.80
C ARG A 201 0.14 1.26 -11.91
N SER A 202 -1.06 1.17 -12.50
CA SER A 202 -2.29 0.90 -11.76
C SER A 202 -2.26 -0.49 -11.13
N ILE A 203 -1.86 -1.50 -11.90
CA ILE A 203 -1.66 -2.88 -11.40
C ILE A 203 -0.63 -2.90 -10.27
N ALA A 204 0.51 -2.21 -10.43
CA ALA A 204 1.55 -2.15 -9.40
C ALA A 204 1.05 -1.50 -8.11
N ALA A 205 0.31 -0.38 -8.22
CA ALA A 205 -0.29 0.29 -7.08
C ALA A 205 -1.34 -0.58 -6.37
N ILE A 206 -2.20 -1.27 -7.14
CA ILE A 206 -3.22 -2.17 -6.59
C ILE A 206 -2.56 -3.35 -5.88
N LYS A 207 -1.59 -4.01 -6.51
CA LYS A 207 -0.82 -5.10 -5.89
C LYS A 207 -0.15 -4.65 -4.60
N PHE A 208 0.43 -3.45 -4.59
CA PHE A 208 1.05 -2.87 -3.40
C PHE A 208 0.03 -2.70 -2.28
N VAL A 209 -1.13 -2.09 -2.54
CA VAL A 209 -2.16 -1.86 -1.51
C VAL A 209 -2.75 -3.17 -1.00
N ILE A 210 -3.12 -4.10 -1.88
CA ILE A 210 -3.67 -5.40 -1.49
C ILE A 210 -2.67 -6.18 -0.62
N LYS A 211 -1.39 -6.22 -1.03
CA LYS A 211 -0.35 -6.91 -0.27
C LYS A 211 -0.24 -6.38 1.16
N ASN A 212 -0.18 -5.06 1.33
CA ASN A 212 -0.06 -4.45 2.65
C ASN A 212 -1.32 -4.64 3.51
N ILE A 213 -2.52 -4.61 2.91
CA ILE A 213 -3.77 -4.91 3.62
C ILE A 213 -3.80 -6.38 4.08
N ALA A 214 -3.39 -7.31 3.20
CA ALA A 214 -3.33 -8.74 3.52
C ALA A 214 -2.34 -9.05 4.65
N LEU A 215 -1.22 -8.31 4.71
CA LEU A 215 -0.24 -8.44 5.80
C LEU A 215 -0.74 -7.90 7.15
N SER A 216 -1.80 -7.07 7.16
CA SER A 216 -2.41 -6.49 8.38
C SER A 216 -1.37 -6.02 9.39
N GLY A 217 -1.33 -6.58 10.61
CA GLY A 217 -0.43 -6.14 11.68
C GLY A 217 1.07 -6.28 11.38
N ALA A 218 1.46 -7.08 10.38
CA ALA A 218 2.86 -7.17 9.95
C ALA A 218 3.28 -6.01 9.02
N SER A 219 2.32 -5.26 8.48
CA SER A 219 2.60 -4.11 7.61
C SER A 219 2.40 -2.81 8.39
N PRO A 220 3.45 -1.99 8.61
CA PRO A 220 3.34 -0.76 9.39
C PRO A 220 2.43 0.30 8.74
N ILE A 221 2.10 0.14 7.45
CA ILE A 221 1.23 1.07 6.71
C ILE A 221 -0.19 0.51 6.48
N ALA A 222 -0.52 -0.67 7.00
CA ALA A 222 -1.78 -1.35 6.69
C ALA A 222 -2.99 -0.53 7.16
N ASP A 223 -2.93 0.00 8.39
CA ASP A 223 -4.03 0.74 8.99
C ASP A 223 -4.19 2.14 8.35
N SER A 224 -3.08 2.80 8.01
CA SER A 224 -3.08 4.03 7.23
C SER A 224 -3.69 3.83 5.83
N LEU A 225 -3.44 2.69 5.17
CA LEU A 225 -4.05 2.38 3.89
C LEU A 225 -5.55 2.06 4.02
N LYS A 226 -5.95 1.25 5.01
CA LYS A 226 -7.35 0.91 5.29
C LYS A 226 -8.18 2.16 5.61
N SER A 227 -7.70 3.00 6.52
CA SER A 227 -8.36 4.25 6.89
C SER A 227 -8.53 5.18 5.69
N CYS A 228 -7.50 5.32 4.83
CA CYS A 228 -7.61 6.13 3.62
C CYS A 228 -8.60 5.56 2.59
N LEU A 229 -8.70 4.24 2.44
CA LEU A 229 -9.67 3.61 1.54
C LEU A 229 -11.12 3.83 2.01
N LEU A 230 -11.34 3.67 3.32
CA LEU A 230 -12.65 3.86 3.96
C LEU A 230 -13.05 5.34 4.05
N SER A 231 -12.05 6.24 4.07
CA SER A 231 -12.29 7.68 4.10
C SER A 231 -12.89 8.19 2.78
N CYS A 232 -14.21 8.35 2.78
CA CYS A 232 -14.93 9.11 1.75
C CYS A 232 -14.93 10.63 2.02
N LYS A 233 -14.44 11.08 3.18
CA LYS A 233 -14.77 12.41 3.74
C LYS A 233 -13.65 13.46 3.71
N TYR A 234 -12.41 13.12 3.37
CA TYR A 234 -11.37 14.16 3.25
C TYR A 234 -11.61 15.02 2.00
N LYS A 235 -11.86 16.32 2.19
CA LYS A 235 -11.71 17.33 1.14
C LYS A 235 -10.22 17.50 0.87
N TRP A 236 -9.70 16.73 -0.09
CA TRP A 236 -8.28 16.73 -0.44
C TRP A 236 -7.76 18.06 -1.03
N GLY A 237 -8.62 19.08 -1.23
CA GLY A 237 -8.22 20.45 -1.56
C GLY A 237 -7.10 20.54 -2.61
N LYS A 238 -6.04 21.29 -2.30
CA LYS A 238 -4.80 21.37 -3.10
C LYS A 238 -3.79 20.26 -2.80
N ILE A 239 -4.06 19.39 -1.82
CA ILE A 239 -3.18 18.32 -1.38
C ILE A 239 -3.34 17.12 -2.32
N ARG A 240 -2.23 16.46 -2.66
CA ARG A 240 -2.26 15.30 -3.54
C ARG A 240 -2.93 14.12 -2.83
N LYS A 241 -3.94 13.54 -3.47
CA LYS A 241 -4.62 12.33 -2.98
C LYS A 241 -3.61 11.19 -2.74
N PRO A 242 -3.75 10.41 -1.66
CA PRO A 242 -2.89 9.27 -1.37
C PRO A 242 -3.12 8.14 -2.38
N ILE A 243 -2.21 7.15 -2.37
CA ILE A 243 -2.24 6.03 -3.31
C ILE A 243 -3.56 5.26 -3.26
N SER A 244 -4.01 4.93 -2.06
CA SER A 244 -5.27 4.22 -1.75
C SER A 244 -6.48 4.91 -2.37
N GLN A 245 -6.59 6.22 -2.23
CA GLN A 245 -7.72 6.97 -2.79
C GLN A 245 -7.67 7.08 -4.31
N ARG A 246 -6.48 7.05 -4.93
CA ARG A 246 -6.32 7.11 -6.40
C ARG A 246 -6.68 5.80 -7.08
N ILE A 247 -6.51 4.69 -6.39
CA ILE A 247 -6.86 3.37 -6.93
C ILE A 247 -8.26 2.93 -6.53
N LYS A 248 -8.96 3.67 -5.67
CA LYS A 248 -10.29 3.31 -5.15
C LYS A 248 -11.29 2.99 -6.26
N ASP A 249 -11.41 3.87 -7.25
CA ASP A 249 -12.34 3.68 -8.38
C ASP A 249 -11.96 2.44 -9.22
N LYS A 250 -10.65 2.21 -9.40
CA LYS A 250 -10.13 1.05 -10.14
C LYS A 250 -10.34 -0.25 -9.34
N LEU A 251 -10.17 -0.23 -8.02
CA LEU A 251 -10.46 -1.34 -7.11
C LEU A 251 -11.94 -1.71 -7.14
N SER A 252 -12.84 -0.73 -7.09
CA SER A 252 -14.28 -0.99 -7.20
C SER A 252 -14.67 -1.55 -8.57
N SER A 253 -14.01 -1.11 -9.65
CA SER A 253 -14.27 -1.63 -11.00
C SER A 253 -13.75 -3.05 -11.23
N LEU A 254 -12.77 -3.50 -10.44
CA LEU A 254 -12.19 -4.85 -10.53
C LEU A 254 -13.05 -5.94 -9.87
N ASP A 255 -14.25 -5.57 -9.41
CA ASP A 255 -15.14 -6.43 -8.63
C ASP A 255 -14.46 -7.07 -7.40
N LEU A 256 -13.33 -6.48 -6.94
CA LEU A 256 -12.72 -6.74 -5.65
C LEU A 256 -13.57 -6.06 -4.56
N HIS A 257 -14.86 -6.35 -4.57
CA HIS A 257 -15.68 -6.01 -3.45
C HIS A 257 -15.31 -6.97 -2.31
N PHE A 258 -14.83 -6.38 -1.21
CA PHE A 258 -15.05 -6.94 0.12
C PHE A 258 -16.58 -6.88 0.38
N ARG A 259 -17.34 -7.74 -0.31
CA ARG A 259 -18.77 -7.50 -0.60
C ARG A 259 -19.71 -7.97 0.49
N VAL A 260 -19.20 -8.66 1.51
CA VAL A 260 -20.04 -9.11 2.61
C VAL A 260 -19.54 -8.51 3.91
N GLY A 261 -20.26 -7.48 4.34
CA GLY A 261 -20.17 -6.91 5.67
C GLY A 261 -20.99 -7.76 6.63
N ILE A 262 -20.40 -8.03 7.79
CA ILE A 262 -21.01 -8.78 8.87
C ILE A 262 -21.25 -7.81 10.03
N ALA A 263 -22.47 -7.79 10.57
CA ALA A 263 -22.79 -7.12 11.81
C ALA A 263 -23.56 -8.07 12.73
N ALA A 264 -23.05 -8.30 13.94
CA ALA A 264 -23.79 -8.94 15.03
C ALA A 264 -24.02 -7.89 16.12
N VAL A 265 -25.28 -7.73 16.55
CA VAL A 265 -25.70 -6.71 17.51
C VAL A 265 -26.35 -7.40 18.71
N ASP A 266 -25.89 -7.06 19.91
CA ASP A 266 -26.59 -7.38 21.16
C ASP A 266 -27.32 -6.12 21.65
N ARG A 267 -28.25 -6.27 22.60
CA ARG A 267 -29.29 -5.32 23.04
C ARG A 267 -28.81 -3.88 23.29
N THR A 268 -27.51 -3.63 23.42
CA THR A 268 -26.93 -2.30 23.63
C THR A 268 -25.74 -1.94 22.72
N ALA A 269 -25.20 -2.85 21.88
CA ALA A 269 -24.03 -2.55 21.03
C ALA A 269 -23.80 -3.52 19.86
N VAL A 270 -23.12 -3.03 18.81
CA VAL A 270 -22.57 -3.88 17.74
C VAL A 270 -21.34 -4.62 18.26
N ILE A 271 -21.40 -5.95 18.37
CA ILE A 271 -20.32 -6.78 18.95
C ILE A 271 -19.23 -7.10 17.93
N VAL A 272 -19.58 -7.21 16.63
CA VAL A 272 -18.63 -7.53 15.55
C VAL A 272 -19.08 -6.84 14.26
N GLY A 273 -18.22 -5.99 13.70
CA GLY A 273 -18.37 -5.36 12.39
C GLY A 273 -17.16 -5.66 11.51
N GLN A 274 -17.25 -6.56 10.54
CA GLN A 274 -16.10 -6.93 9.70
C GLN A 274 -16.51 -7.19 8.24
N CYS A 275 -15.66 -6.78 7.28
CA CYS A 275 -15.80 -7.18 5.89
C CYS A 275 -15.00 -8.48 5.64
N MET A 276 -15.62 -9.48 5.03
CA MET A 276 -14.95 -10.73 4.65
C MET A 276 -14.22 -10.60 3.29
N ASP A 277 -13.31 -11.55 3.03
CA ASP A 277 -12.59 -11.68 1.75
C ASP A 277 -13.58 -11.83 0.58
N SER A 278 -13.19 -11.36 -0.61
CA SER A 278 -14.04 -11.39 -1.81
C SER A 278 -14.34 -12.80 -2.33
N ARG A 279 -13.65 -13.82 -1.80
CA ARG A 279 -13.89 -15.25 -2.11
C ARG A 279 -14.87 -15.91 -1.14
N SER A 280 -15.29 -15.22 -0.08
CA SER A 280 -16.30 -15.74 0.85
C SER A 280 -17.67 -15.75 0.18
N SER A 281 -18.36 -16.90 0.22
CA SER A 281 -19.74 -16.98 -0.24
C SER A 281 -20.66 -16.17 0.67
N ILE A 282 -21.79 -15.69 0.12
CA ILE A 282 -22.87 -15.03 0.88
C ILE A 282 -23.26 -15.90 2.08
N PHE A 283 -23.44 -17.20 1.85
CA PHE A 283 -23.70 -18.18 2.91
C PHE A 283 -22.64 -18.19 4.02
N SER A 284 -21.35 -18.18 3.68
CA SER A 284 -20.27 -18.21 4.68
C SER A 284 -20.25 -16.92 5.50
N ALA A 285 -20.56 -15.80 4.86
CA ALA A 285 -20.63 -14.51 5.52
C ALA A 285 -21.91 -14.30 6.33
N GLU A 286 -22.98 -15.04 6.07
CA GLU A 286 -24.16 -15.12 6.95
C GLU A 286 -23.94 -16.07 8.14
N ALA A 287 -23.15 -17.14 7.97
CA ALA A 287 -22.89 -18.14 9.02
C ALA A 287 -21.77 -17.72 10.01
N TRP A 288 -20.71 -17.07 9.53
CA TRP A 288 -19.58 -16.61 10.34
C TRP A 288 -19.93 -15.67 11.52
N PRO A 289 -20.82 -14.67 11.38
CA PRO A 289 -21.23 -13.80 12.49
C PRO A 289 -21.81 -14.60 13.65
N LEU A 290 -22.62 -15.61 13.34
CA LEU A 290 -23.26 -16.47 14.34
C LEU A 290 -22.21 -17.24 15.11
N TYR A 291 -21.22 -17.80 14.42
CA TYR A 291 -20.12 -18.52 15.06
C TYR A 291 -19.32 -17.61 15.99
N LYS A 292 -19.00 -16.39 15.54
CA LYS A 292 -18.28 -15.41 16.35
C LYS A 292 -19.08 -14.87 17.53
N LEU A 293 -20.40 -14.79 17.40
CA LEU A 293 -21.29 -14.44 18.51
C LEU A 293 -21.26 -15.54 19.56
N LEU A 294 -21.39 -16.81 19.15
CA LEU A 294 -21.34 -17.97 20.05
C LEU A 294 -20.00 -18.10 20.79
N GLU A 295 -18.85 -17.82 20.14
CA GLU A 295 -17.55 -17.80 20.81
C GLU A 295 -17.46 -16.79 21.97
N LYS A 296 -18.26 -15.72 21.95
CA LYS A 296 -18.25 -14.66 22.97
C LYS A 296 -19.31 -14.84 24.06
N LEU A 297 -20.24 -15.77 23.88
CA LEU A 297 -21.35 -15.99 24.81
C LEU A 297 -20.96 -16.96 25.92
N ASN A 298 -21.39 -16.66 27.14
CA ASN A 298 -21.21 -17.57 28.27
C ASN A 298 -22.11 -18.80 28.11
N PRO A 299 -21.60 -20.03 28.33
CA PRO A 299 -22.39 -21.26 28.21
C PRO A 299 -23.60 -21.36 29.15
N ASN A 300 -23.66 -20.52 30.19
CA ASN A 300 -24.72 -20.55 31.20
C ASN A 300 -25.84 -19.52 30.95
N GLU A 301 -25.74 -18.72 29.90
CA GLU A 301 -26.72 -17.68 29.59
C GLU A 301 -27.77 -18.17 28.58
N LYS A 302 -29.05 -17.84 28.81
CA LYS A 302 -30.11 -18.12 27.84
C LYS A 302 -30.00 -17.13 26.67
N VAL A 303 -29.58 -17.62 25.51
CA VAL A 303 -29.37 -16.78 24.31
C VAL A 303 -30.49 -17.03 23.29
N ALA A 304 -31.10 -15.94 22.82
CA ALA A 304 -31.96 -15.96 21.64
C ALA A 304 -31.22 -15.31 20.47
N ILE A 305 -30.97 -16.07 19.41
CA ILE A 305 -30.28 -15.60 18.21
C ILE A 305 -31.31 -15.40 17.10
N LEU A 306 -31.39 -14.18 16.58
CA LEU A 306 -32.24 -13.84 15.45
C LEU A 306 -31.35 -13.69 14.21
N THR A 307 -31.70 -14.40 13.14
CA THR A 307 -31.05 -14.31 11.84
C THR A 307 -32.10 -14.26 10.74
N ASP A 308 -31.89 -13.42 9.74
CA ASP A 308 -32.68 -13.33 8.51
C ASP A 308 -32.21 -14.35 7.44
N SER A 309 -31.09 -15.05 7.67
CA SER A 309 -30.57 -16.07 6.77
C SER A 309 -31.32 -17.39 6.89
N LYS A 310 -32.34 -17.54 6.03
CA LYS A 310 -33.05 -18.83 5.87
C LYS A 310 -32.12 -19.96 5.43
N SER A 311 -31.06 -19.64 4.68
CA SER A 311 -30.12 -20.63 4.16
C SER A 311 -29.27 -21.26 5.28
N VAL A 312 -28.78 -20.46 6.21
CA VAL A 312 -28.01 -20.92 7.38
C VAL A 312 -28.90 -21.69 8.34
N VAL A 313 -30.13 -21.22 8.60
CA VAL A 313 -31.10 -21.95 9.45
C VAL A 313 -31.42 -23.33 8.86
N SER A 314 -31.71 -23.41 7.57
CA SER A 314 -31.98 -24.69 6.89
C SER A 314 -30.77 -25.62 6.91
N ALA A 315 -29.56 -25.09 6.75
CA ALA A 315 -28.32 -25.88 6.85
C ALA A 315 -28.06 -26.43 8.26
N MET A 316 -28.42 -25.66 9.31
CA MET A 316 -28.33 -26.09 10.71
C MET A 316 -29.38 -27.15 11.08
N SER A 317 -30.53 -27.17 10.41
CA SER A 317 -31.54 -28.23 10.59
C SER A 317 -31.16 -29.56 9.92
N CYS A 318 -30.26 -29.52 8.93
CA CYS A 318 -29.91 -30.67 8.08
C CYS A 318 -28.40 -30.97 8.09
N VAL A 319 -27.77 -31.00 9.26
CA VAL A 319 -26.31 -31.20 9.40
C VAL A 319 -25.90 -32.64 9.12
N ASN A 320 -24.91 -32.83 8.25
CA ASN A 320 -24.30 -34.12 7.94
C ASN A 320 -22.77 -34.00 7.80
N ARG A 321 -22.05 -35.11 7.62
CA ARG A 321 -20.58 -35.12 7.54
C ARG A 321 -19.98 -34.32 6.37
N ARG A 322 -20.77 -33.99 5.35
CA ARG A 322 -20.36 -33.19 4.18
C ARG A 322 -20.78 -31.72 4.29
N SER A 323 -21.42 -31.31 5.39
CA SER A 323 -21.82 -29.92 5.63
C SER A 323 -20.60 -28.99 5.69
N ASN A 324 -20.81 -27.71 5.40
CA ASN A 324 -19.78 -26.70 5.47
C ASN A 324 -19.10 -26.70 6.85
N SER A 325 -17.77 -26.60 6.89
CA SER A 325 -16.98 -26.62 8.13
C SER A 325 -17.45 -25.61 9.19
N LEU A 326 -18.00 -24.45 8.80
CA LEU A 326 -18.56 -23.47 9.73
C LEU A 326 -19.86 -23.95 10.38
N ILE A 327 -20.71 -24.62 9.60
CA ILE A 327 -21.97 -25.22 10.10
C ILE A 327 -21.68 -26.38 11.04
N LEU A 328 -20.65 -27.18 10.74
CA LEU A 328 -20.20 -28.25 11.65
C LEU A 328 -19.73 -27.68 12.99
N LYS A 329 -18.89 -26.64 12.97
CA LYS A 329 -18.43 -25.96 14.20
C LYS A 329 -19.57 -25.33 15.00
N LEU A 330 -20.51 -24.67 14.31
CA LEU A 330 -21.72 -24.11 14.93
C LEU A 330 -22.56 -25.20 15.61
N PHE A 331 -22.76 -26.32 14.92
CA PHE A 331 -23.54 -27.45 15.43
C PHE A 331 -22.87 -28.15 16.61
N GLU A 332 -21.55 -28.32 16.56
CA GLU A 332 -20.76 -28.86 17.69
C GLU A 332 -20.85 -27.96 18.92
N TRP A 333 -20.77 -26.65 18.75
CA TRP A 333 -20.92 -25.70 19.86
C TRP A 333 -22.32 -25.79 20.49
N ILE A 334 -23.38 -25.82 19.67
CA ILE A 334 -24.76 -25.95 20.17
C ILE A 334 -24.97 -27.29 20.89
N LYS A 335 -24.39 -28.39 20.38
CA LYS A 335 -24.41 -29.68 21.07
C LYS A 335 -23.71 -29.62 22.42
N ALA A 336 -22.53 -28.99 22.50
CA ALA A 336 -21.80 -28.82 23.75
C ALA A 336 -22.60 -28.00 24.76
N PHE A 337 -23.30 -26.96 24.29
CA PHE A 337 -24.20 -26.13 25.09
C PHE A 337 -25.37 -26.94 25.67
N HIS A 338 -25.99 -27.82 24.86
CA HIS A 338 -27.08 -28.69 25.32
C HIS A 338 -26.61 -29.83 26.26
N HIS A 339 -25.42 -30.40 26.03
CA HIS A 339 -24.89 -31.47 26.89
C HIS A 339 -24.37 -30.97 28.25
N GLY A 340 -24.11 -29.67 28.41
CA GLY A 340 -23.86 -29.03 29.72
C GLY A 340 -25.12 -28.86 30.59
N HIS A 341 -26.31 -29.06 30.03
CA HIS A 341 -27.61 -28.94 30.71
C HIS A 341 -28.39 -30.27 30.65
N LEU A 342 -27.81 -31.36 31.18
CA LEU A 342 -28.61 -32.50 31.66
C LEU A 342 -29.14 -32.20 33.07
N GLY A 343 -30.12 -31.31 33.12
CA GLY A 343 -31.02 -31.07 34.24
C GLY A 343 -32.43 -30.99 33.70
N SER A 344 -33.09 -32.16 33.67
CA SER A 344 -34.53 -32.40 33.56
C SER A 344 -35.41 -31.26 33.03
N TRP A 345 -35.92 -31.42 31.80
CA TRP A 345 -37.20 -30.80 31.42
C TRP A 345 -38.31 -31.86 31.59
N PRO A 346 -39.45 -31.51 32.22
CA PRO A 346 -40.63 -32.39 32.29
C PRO A 346 -41.30 -32.59 30.93
#